data_AF-A0A2N6EQL9-F1
#
_entry.id   AF-A0A2N6EQL9-F1
#
_cell.length_a   1.000
_cell.length_b   1.000
_cell.length_c   1.000
_cell.angle_alpha   90.00
_cell.angle_beta   90.00
_cell.angle_gamma   90.00
#
_symmetry.space_group_name_H-M   'P 1'
#
loop_
_entity.id
_entity.type
_entity.pdbx_description
1 polymer ?
#
loop_
_entity_poly.entity_id
_entity_poly.type
_entity_poly.pdbx_seq_one_letter_code
_entity_poly.pdbx_strand_id
1 'polypeptide(L)' 'MRTLTAPKTVLDEASKLTFRQTMLVITFRVSIILTLLVIVLIGVWALLALTGGMIAAGDPLALIRGWFNAVTGL' A
#
# COMPACT_ATOMS: atom_id res chain seq x y z
N MET A 1 -29.41 -8.73 50.43
CA MET A 1 -28.28 -9.14 49.56
C MET A 1 -28.54 -8.61 48.14
N ARG A 2 -27.99 -7.44 47.80
CA ARG A 2 -28.03 -6.91 46.42
C ARG A 2 -26.76 -7.39 45.72
N THR A 3 -26.92 -8.17 44.67
CA THR A 3 -25.84 -8.79 43.91
C THR A 3 -25.19 -7.75 42.99
N LEU A 4 -23.89 -7.54 43.14
CA LEU A 4 -23.03 -6.67 42.34
C LEU A 4 -22.71 -7.32 40.97
N THR A 5 -23.72 -7.51 40.11
CA THR A 5 -23.51 -8.15 38.78
C THR A 5 -23.16 -7.18 37.66
N ALA A 6 -23.18 -5.86 37.91
CA ALA A 6 -22.91 -4.82 36.93
C ALA A 6 -21.44 -4.58 36.47
N PRO A 7 -20.37 -4.93 37.21
CA PRO A 7 -19.03 -4.48 36.82
C PRO A 7 -18.42 -5.26 35.64
N LYS A 8 -18.73 -6.56 35.51
CA LYS A 8 -18.09 -7.44 34.53
C LYS A 8 -18.42 -7.11 33.06
N THR A 9 -19.64 -6.67 32.77
CA THR A 9 -20.10 -6.37 31.40
C THR A 9 -19.47 -5.10 30.86
N VAL A 10 -19.31 -4.07 31.71
CA VAL A 10 -18.68 -2.81 31.32
C VAL A 10 -17.18 -2.98 31.07
N LEU A 11 -16.53 -3.85 31.86
CA LEU A 11 -15.11 -4.21 31.67
C LEU A 11 -14.88 -4.97 30.36
N ASP A 12 -15.78 -5.87 29.98
CA ASP A 12 -15.67 -6.65 28.75
C ASP A 12 -15.86 -5.77 27.49
N GLU A 13 -16.83 -4.85 27.51
CA GLU A 13 -17.02 -3.88 26.42
C GLU A 13 -15.84 -2.92 26.26
N ALA A 14 -15.28 -2.42 27.37
CA ALA A 14 -14.10 -1.57 27.35
C ALA A 14 -12.86 -2.31 26.81
N SER A 15 -12.69 -3.59 27.18
CA SER A 15 -11.62 -4.45 26.66
C SER A 15 -11.76 -4.68 25.15
N LYS A 16 -12.96 -5.01 24.67
CA LYS A 16 -13.24 -5.20 23.23
C LYS A 16 -13.03 -3.93 22.42
N LEU A 17 -13.45 -2.78 22.93
CA LEU A 17 -13.21 -1.48 22.28
C LEU A 17 -11.72 -1.19 22.16
N THR A 18 -10.97 -1.36 23.26
CA THR A 18 -9.51 -1.16 23.27
C THR A 18 -8.82 -2.11 22.29
N PHE A 19 -9.20 -3.39 22.31
CA PHE A 19 -8.67 -4.41 21.40
C PHE A 19 -8.94 -4.11 19.92
N ARG A 20 -10.19 -3.73 19.59
CA ARG A 20 -10.56 -3.32 18.22
C ARG A 20 -9.76 -2.11 17.76
N GLN A 21 -9.58 -1.13 18.64
CA GLN A 21 -8.81 0.09 18.34
C GLN A 21 -7.34 -0.22 18.10
N THR A 22 -6.73 -1.08 18.93
CA THR A 22 -5.35 -1.55 18.75
C THR A 22 -5.18 -2.31 17.43
N MET A 23 -6.09 -3.25 17.12
CA MET A 23 -6.03 -3.99 15.86
C MET A 23 -6.15 -3.08 14.64
N LEU A 24 -7.07 -2.11 14.67
CA LEU A 24 -7.25 -1.16 13.58
C LEU A 24 -5.98 -0.33 13.34
N VAL A 25 -5.34 0.16 14.41
CA VAL A 25 -4.08 0.91 14.32
C VAL A 25 -2.95 0.05 13.75
N ILE A 26 -2.83 -1.21 14.19
CA ILE A 26 -1.80 -2.12 13.68
C ILE A 26 -2.03 -2.41 12.20
N THR A 27 -3.24 -2.79 11.80
CA THR A 27 -3.57 -3.07 10.40
C THR A 27 -3.29 -1.86 9.52
N PHE A 28 -3.70 -0.66 9.95
CA PHE A 28 -3.46 0.56 9.20
C PHE A 28 -1.97 0.85 9.01
N ARG A 29 -1.16 0.72 10.08
CA ARG A 29 0.30 0.90 10.00
C ARG A 29 0.95 -0.11 9.06
N VAL A 30 0.56 -1.38 9.15
CA VAL A 30 1.09 -2.45 8.29
C VAL A 30 0.69 -2.19 6.83
N SER A 31 -0.56 -1.85 6.56
CA SER A 31 -1.03 -1.51 5.22
C SER A 31 -0.29 -0.34 4.62
N ILE A 32 0.00 0.72 5.40
CA ILE A 32 0.79 1.86 4.92
C ILE A 32 2.21 1.42 4.54
N ILE A 33 2.90 0.69 5.43
CA ILE A 33 4.28 0.26 5.18
C ILE A 33 4.33 -0.64 3.94
N LEU A 34 3.39 -1.58 3.81
CA LEU A 34 3.29 -2.45 2.65
C LEU A 34 3.04 -1.64 1.37
N THR A 35 2.12 -0.68 1.42
CA THR A 35 1.81 0.19 0.27
C THR A 35 3.03 1.00 -0.15
N LEU A 36 3.76 1.59 0.81
CA LEU A 36 4.99 2.33 0.53
C LEU A 36 6.06 1.42 -0.08
N LEU A 37 6.22 0.20 0.43
CA LEU A 37 7.18 -0.77 -0.10
C LEU A 37 6.84 -1.12 -1.56
N VAL A 38 5.56 -1.39 -1.84
CA VAL A 38 5.09 -1.67 -3.21
C VAL A 38 5.32 -0.48 -4.13
N ILE A 39 5.02 0.74 -3.68
CA ILE A 39 5.27 1.97 -4.46
C ILE A 39 6.76 2.10 -4.79
N VAL A 40 7.65 1.89 -3.82
CA VAL A 40 9.10 1.95 -4.05
C VAL A 40 9.53 0.88 -5.04
N LEU A 41 9.04 -0.35 -4.90
CA LEU A 41 9.37 -1.44 -5.81
C LEU A 41 8.91 -1.16 -7.25
N ILE A 42 7.70 -0.62 -7.41
CA ILE A 42 7.17 -0.17 -8.71
C ILE A 42 8.04 0.96 -9.26
N GLY A 43 8.45 1.91 -8.42
CA GLY A 43 9.33 3.02 -8.82
C GLY A 43 10.69 2.53 -9.33
N VAL A 44 11.33 1.60 -8.62
CA VAL A 44 12.59 0.98 -9.05
C VAL A 44 12.40 0.21 -10.36
N TRP A 45 11.33 -0.57 -10.47
CA TRP A 45 11.03 -1.30 -11.70
C TRP A 45 10.77 -0.36 -12.89
N ALA A 46 10.00 0.70 -12.69
CA ALA A 46 9.73 1.71 -13.72
C ALA A 46 11.01 2.43 -14.16
N LEU A 47 11.90 2.76 -13.22
CA LEU A 47 13.21 3.33 -13.54
C LEU A 47 14.06 2.37 -14.39
N LEU A 48 14.11 1.09 -14.03
CA LEU A 48 14.83 0.08 -14.81
C LEU A 48 14.23 -0.14 -16.20
N ALA A 49 12.89 -0.13 -16.31
CA ALA A 49 12.20 -0.24 -17.60
C ALA A 49 12.45 0.99 -18.48
N LEU A 50 12.44 2.19 -17.89
CA LEU A 50 12.77 3.44 -18.58
C LEU A 50 14.22 3.46 -19.04
N THR A 51 15.18 3.11 -18.18
CA THR A 51 16.60 3.09 -18.56
C THR A 51 16.90 2.01 -19.59
N GLY A 52 16.36 0.80 -19.41
CA GLY A 52 16.50 -0.29 -20.39
C GLY A 52 15.90 0.09 -21.75
N GLY A 53 14.72 0.72 -21.75
CA GLY A 53 14.10 1.21 -22.97
C GLY A 53 14.89 2.36 -23.63
N MET A 54 15.45 3.30 -22.84
CA MET A 54 16.27 4.38 -23.38
C MET A 54 17.55 3.85 -24.02
N ILE A 55 18.20 2.87 -23.40
CA ILE A 55 19.39 2.21 -23.95
C ILE A 55 19.04 1.48 -25.24
N ALA A 56 17.92 0.75 -25.27
CA ALA A 56 17.47 0.04 -26.47
C ALA A 56 17.05 0.99 -27.62
N ALA A 57 16.45 2.14 -27.28
CA ALA A 57 15.98 3.12 -28.26
C ALA A 57 17.08 4.09 -28.74
N GLY A 58 18.22 4.16 -28.05
CA GLY A 58 19.34 5.07 -28.36
C GLY A 58 19.09 6.53 -27.98
N ASP A 59 17.84 6.99 -27.97
CA ASP A 59 17.43 8.35 -27.61
C ASP A 59 16.14 8.37 -26.76
N PRO A 60 16.00 9.30 -25.78
CA PRO A 60 14.81 9.40 -24.93
C PRO A 60 13.52 9.71 -25.71
N LEU A 61 13.62 10.52 -26.76
CA LEU A 61 12.49 10.86 -27.63
C LEU A 61 12.04 9.66 -28.48
N ALA A 62 12.97 8.78 -28.84
CA ALA A 62 12.67 7.56 -29.60
C ALA A 62 11.91 6.54 -28.74
N LEU A 63 12.23 6.45 -27.44
CA LEU A 63 11.45 5.65 -26.49
C LEU A 63 9.99 6.10 -26.44
N ILE A 64 9.73 7.40 -26.26
CA ILE A 64 8.37 7.93 -26.15
C ILE A 64 7.58 7.67 -27.43
N ARG A 65 8.21 7.89 -28.60
CA ARG A 65 7.60 7.60 -29.91
C ARG A 65 7.31 6.11 -30.07
N GLY A 66 8.26 5.23 -29.73
CA GLY A 66 8.07 3.78 -29.77
C GLY A 66 6.97 3.30 -28.83
N TRP A 67 6.86 3.89 -27.64
CA TRP A 67 5.78 3.59 -26.70
C TRP A 67 4.42 4.05 -27.23
N PHE A 68 4.32 5.27 -27.77
CA PHE A 68 3.09 5.76 -28.39
C PHE A 68 2.69 4.89 -29.58
N ASN A 69 3.62 4.53 -30.47
CA ASN A 69 3.38 3.61 -31.58
C ASN A 69 2.94 2.21 -31.11
N ALA A 70 3.52 1.69 -30.02
CA ALA A 70 3.10 0.42 -29.44
C ALA A 70 1.68 0.48 -28.84
N VAL A 71 1.26 1.64 -28.32
CA VAL A 71 -0.08 1.83 -27.73
C VAL A 71 -1.14 2.13 -28.80
N THR A 72 -0.80 2.91 -29.82
CA THR A 72 -1.74 3.31 -30.89
C THR A 72 -1.74 2.36 -32.09
N GLY A 73 -0.72 1.50 -32.21
CA GLY A 73 -0.55 0.54 -33.31
C GLY A 73 -0.17 1.16 -34.65
N LEU A 74 0.19 2.45 -34.67
CA LEU A 74 0.68 3.20 -35.84
C LEU A 74 2.22 3.16 -35.90
#